data_AF-A0A1V4ZXC3-F1
#
_entry.id   AF-A0A1V4ZXC3-F1
#
_cell.length_a   1.000
_cell.length_b   1.000
_cell.length_c   1.000
_cell.angle_alpha   90.00
_cell.angle_beta   90.00
_cell.angle_gamma   90.00
#
_symmetry.space_group_name_H-M   'P 1'
#
loop_
_entity.id
_entity.type
_entity.pdbx_description
1 polymer ?
#
loop_
_entity_poly.entity_id
_entity_poly.type
_entity_poly.pdbx_seq_one_letter_code
_entity_poly.pdbx_strand_id
1 'polypeptide(L)' 'MSSKTLHQIQQEGLEVLVDKLGPADAIRFLQIYETGTGDWTTDRKKVLEKDPEKIIKKIMARRKKIPAP' A
#
# COMPACT_ATOMS: atom_id res chain seq x y z
N MET A 1 -3.62 10.38 38.44
CA MET A 1 -3.17 10.83 37.10
C MET A 1 -4.18 10.35 36.09
N SER A 2 -4.65 11.21 35.18
CA SER A 2 -5.59 10.80 34.14
C SER A 2 -4.83 10.00 33.08
N SER A 3 -5.22 8.76 32.82
CA SER A 3 -4.63 7.94 31.77
C SER A 3 -5.13 8.39 30.40
N LYS A 4 -4.27 8.36 29.39
CA LYS A 4 -4.68 8.61 28.00
C LYS A 4 -5.74 7.59 27.58
N THR A 5 -6.71 8.04 26.78
CA THR A 5 -7.66 7.13 26.15
C THR A 5 -6.97 6.32 25.05
N LEU A 6 -7.58 5.20 24.65
CA LEU A 6 -7.07 4.40 23.53
C LEU A 6 -6.94 5.23 22.24
N HIS A 7 -7.88 6.14 21.99
CA HIS A 7 -7.83 7.04 20.84
C HIS A 7 -6.63 7.99 20.91
N GLN A 8 -6.32 8.55 22.08
CA GLN A 8 -5.15 9.42 22.25
C GLN A 8 -3.84 8.65 22.01
N ILE A 9 -3.75 7.41 22.52
CA ILE A 9 -2.58 6.55 22.29
C ILE A 9 -2.45 6.21 20.79
N GLN A 10 -3.56 5.91 20.13
CA GLN A 10 -3.58 5.61 18.70
C GLN A 10 -3.11 6.80 17.85
N GLN A 11 -3.62 7.99 18.15
CA GLN A 11 -3.27 9.20 17.41
C GLN A 11 -1.78 9.53 17.54
N GLU A 12 -1.25 9.49 18.78
CA GLU A 12 0.17 9.72 19.04
C GLU A 12 1.06 8.67 18.35
N GLY A 13 0.65 7.39 18.38
CA GLY A 13 1.37 6.33 17.68
C GLY A 13 1.42 6.54 16.17
N LEU A 14 0.32 6.97 15.56
CA LEU A 14 0.25 7.26 14.14
C LEU A 14 1.14 8.44 13.75
N GLU A 15 1.12 9.53 14.54
CA GLU A 15 1.97 10.71 14.32
C GLU A 15 3.46 10.33 14.34
N VAL A 16 3.89 9.51 15.31
CA VAL A 16 5.28 9.03 15.40
C VAL A 16 5.68 8.18 14.19
N LEU A 17 4.79 7.29 13.74
CA LEU A 17 5.06 6.45 12.56
C LEU A 17 5.21 7.29 11.29
N VAL A 18 4.33 8.26 11.08
CA VAL A 18 4.39 9.15 9.91
C VAL A 18 5.65 10.03 9.95
N ASP A 19 6.02 10.56 11.11
CA ASP A 19 7.24 11.37 11.26
C ASP A 19 8.52 10.58 10.91
N LYS A 20 8.58 9.30 11.32
CA LYS A 20 9.79 8.48 11.14
C LYS A 20 9.88 7.75 9.80
N LEU A 21 8.75 7.28 9.28
CA LEU A 21 8.71 6.43 8.09
C LEU A 21 8.19 7.18 6.86
N GLY A 22 7.58 8.35 7.05
CA GLY A 22 6.73 8.97 6.04
C GLY A 22 5.38 8.25 5.90
N PRO A 23 4.40 8.90 5.26
CA PRO A 23 3.02 8.42 5.24
C PRO A 23 2.84 7.07 4.52
N ALA A 24 3.61 6.82 3.46
CA ALA A 24 3.49 5.60 2.66
C ALA A 24 3.97 4.36 3.43
N ASP A 25 5.13 4.45 4.08
CA ASP A 25 5.71 3.31 4.78
C ASP A 25 5.09 3.13 6.19
N ALA A 26 4.57 4.19 6.81
CA ALA A 26 3.74 4.08 8.01
C ALA A 26 2.48 3.22 7.78
N ILE A 27 1.77 3.42 6.67
CA ILE A 27 0.60 2.59 6.32
C ILE A 27 1.00 1.13 6.10
N ARG A 28 2.08 0.88 5.35
CA ARG A 28 2.58 -0.49 5.13
C ARG A 28 2.98 -1.16 6.44
N PHE A 29 3.62 -0.42 7.35
CA PHE A 29 3.98 -0.91 8.68
C PHE A 29 2.75 -1.32 9.50
N LEU A 30 1.65 -0.58 9.44
CA LEU A 30 0.41 -1.02 10.10
C LEU A 30 -0.14 -2.30 9.46
N GLN A 31 -0.13 -2.37 8.14
CA GLN A 31 -0.66 -3.50 7.37
C GLN A 31 0.07 -4.84 7.60
N ILE A 32 1.34 -4.85 8.05
CA ILE A 32 2.03 -6.13 8.34
C ILE A 32 1.51 -6.82 9.61
N TYR A 33 0.88 -6.05 10.51
CA TYR A 33 0.30 -6.55 11.76
C TYR A 33 -1.21 -6.68 11.70
N GLU A 34 -1.85 -6.12 10.67
CA GLU A 34 -3.25 -6.36 10.40
C GLU A 34 -3.44 -7.77 9.84
N THR A 35 -4.45 -8.47 10.34
CA THR A 35 -4.95 -9.68 9.69
C THR A 35 -5.57 -9.25 8.37
N GLY A 36 -4.79 -9.29 7.29
CA GLY A 36 -5.30 -9.09 5.95
C GLY A 36 -6.51 -9.99 5.74
N THR A 37 -7.59 -9.43 5.18
CA THR A 37 -8.78 -10.22 4.83
C THR A 37 -8.74 -10.57 3.36
N GLY A 38 -9.22 -11.77 3.04
CA GLY A 38 -9.22 -12.29 1.68
C GLY A 38 -7.93 -13.01 1.27
N ASP A 39 -8.02 -13.72 0.16
CA ASP A 39 -6.89 -14.43 -0.43
C ASP A 39 -6.39 -13.62 -1.63
N TRP A 40 -5.40 -12.76 -1.39
CA TRP A 40 -4.78 -11.96 -2.46
C TRP A 40 -4.25 -12.82 -3.59
N THR A 41 -3.77 -14.05 -3.30
CA THR A 41 -3.30 -14.96 -4.35
C THR A 41 -4.44 -15.35 -5.28
N THR A 42 -5.62 -15.62 -4.72
CA THR A 42 -6.84 -15.93 -5.48
C THR A 42 -7.41 -14.69 -6.16
N ASP A 43 -7.49 -13.56 -5.47
CA ASP A 43 -8.06 -12.33 -6.03
C ASP A 43 -7.19 -11.73 -7.14
N ARG A 44 -5.87 -11.79 -6.99
CA ARG A 44 -4.93 -11.37 -8.03
C ARG A 44 -5.11 -12.16 -9.32
N LYS A 45 -5.41 -13.47 -9.24
CA LYS A 45 -5.66 -14.30 -10.44
C LYS A 45 -6.87 -13.82 -11.26
N LYS A 46 -7.84 -13.15 -10.64
CA LYS A 46 -9.04 -12.63 -11.33
C LYS A 46 -8.72 -11.42 -12.21
N VAL A 47 -7.73 -10.61 -11.81
CA VAL A 47 -7.40 -9.33 -12.47
C VAL A 47 -6.06 -9.33 -13.20
N LEU A 48 -5.23 -10.35 -12.98
CA LEU A 48 -3.92 -10.49 -13.61
C LEU A 48 -4.08 -10.84 -15.10
N GLU A 49 -3.69 -9.91 -15.96
CA GLU A 49 -3.49 -10.17 -17.39
C GLU A 49 -2.42 -11.26 -17.56
N LYS A 50 -2.75 -12.31 -18.33
CA LYS A 50 -1.84 -13.44 -18.58
C LYS A 50 -1.32 -13.47 -20.01
N ASP A 51 -1.91 -12.69 -20.90
CA ASP A 51 -1.50 -12.58 -22.30
C ASP A 51 -0.22 -11.73 -22.43
N PRO A 52 0.93 -12.34 -22.81
CA PRO A 52 2.20 -11.64 -22.92
C PRO A 52 2.15 -10.44 -23.88
N GLU A 53 1.40 -10.54 -24.97
CA GLU A 53 1.32 -9.46 -25.97
C GLU A 53 0.59 -8.24 -25.39
N LYS A 54 -0.52 -8.48 -24.69
CA LYS A 54 -1.26 -7.41 -23.99
C LYS A 54 -0.42 -6.76 -22.89
N ILE A 55 0.39 -7.54 -22.17
CA ILE A 55 1.30 -7.02 -21.15
C ILE A 55 2.34 -6.10 -21.80
N ILE A 56 3.02 -6.57 -22.85
CA ILE A 56 4.04 -5.79 -23.58
C ILE A 56 3.44 -4.50 -24.13
N LYS A 57 2.26 -4.58 -24.75
CA LYS A 57 1.56 -3.40 -25.28
C LYS A 57 1.25 -2.37 -24.19
N LYS A 58 0.79 -2.81 -23.01
CA LYS A 58 0.55 -1.93 -21.85
C LYS A 58 1.84 -1.28 -21.33
N ILE A 59 2.95 -2.01 -21.26
CA ILE A 59 4.26 -1.48 -20.85
C ILE A 59 4.73 -0.40 -21.82
N MET A 60 4.69 -0.67 -23.12
CA MET A 60 5.11 0.29 -24.15
C MET A 60 4.23 1.55 -24.15
N ALA A 61 2.92 1.41 -23.96
CA ALA A 61 2.01 2.53 -23.86
C ALA A 61 2.30 3.42 -22.63
N ARG A 62 2.63 2.82 -21.49
CA ARG A 62 3.04 3.57 -20.28
C ARG A 62 4.34 4.34 -20.50
N ARG A 63 5.33 3.73 -21.13
CA ARG A 63 6.62 4.38 -21.45
C ARG A 63 6.47 5.59 -22.36
N LYS A 64 5.55 5.56 -23.34
CA LYS A 64 5.27 6.71 -24.22
C LYS A 64 4.59 7.88 -23.51
N LYS A 65 3.88 7.62 -22.40
CA LYS A 65 3.14 8.65 -21.64
C LYS A 65 4.00 9.37 -20.61
N ILE A 66 5.14 8.82 -20.22
CA ILE A 66 6.10 9.47 -19.36
C ILE A 66 7.08 10.16 -20.33
N PRO A 67 7.04 11.49 -20.51
CA PRO A 67 8.11 12.17 -21.22
C PRO A 67 9.40 11.88 -20.46
N ALA A 68 10.50 11.64 -21.16
CA ALA A 68 11.80 11.50 -20.53
C ALA A 68 12.05 12.70 -19.59
N PRO A 69 12.60 12.48 -18.38
CA PRO A 69 13.01 13.58 -17.53
C PRO A 69 14.06 14.47 -18.22
#